data_AF-A0A7L2ND32-F1
#
_entry.id   AF-A0A7L2ND32-F1
#
_cell.length_a   1.000
_cell.length_b   1.000
_cell.length_c   1.000
_cell.angle_alpha   90.00
_cell.angle_beta   90.00
_cell.angle_gamma   90.00
#
_symmetry.space_group_name_H-M   'P 1'
#
loop_
_entity.id
_entity.type
_entity.pdbx_description
1 polymer ?
#
loop_
_entity_poly.entity_id
_entity_poly.type
_entity_poly.pdbx_seq_one_letter_code
_entity_poly.pdbx_strand_id
1 'polypeptide(L)' 'KSYICSDCGKNFVCHSWLVRHQTSHTGERPYKCSKCDKTYRRKDYLLNHQRRHTGERLFQCPLCSKRFVLKRSLLKHQ' A
#
# COMPACT_ATOMS: atom_id res chain seq x y z
N LYS A 1 -12.03 0.11 23.48
CA LYS A 1 -13.17 0.38 22.55
C LYS A 1 -12.73 -0.03 21.15
N SER A 2 -13.41 -1.00 20.55
CA SER A 2 -13.10 -1.47 19.20
C SER A 2 -14.03 -0.83 18.16
N TYR A 3 -13.56 -0.77 16.92
CA TYR A 3 -14.31 -0.24 15.78
C TYR A 3 -14.67 -1.39 14.85
N ILE A 4 -15.96 -1.68 14.70
CA ILE A 4 -16.45 -2.83 13.93
C ILE A 4 -16.98 -2.35 12.58
N CYS A 5 -16.60 -3.04 11.51
CA CYS A 5 -17.15 -2.80 10.18
C CYS A 5 -18.57 -3.34 10.08
N SER A 6 -19.52 -2.50 9.69
CA SER A 6 -20.93 -2.89 9.46
C SER A 6 -21.07 -3.93 8.36
N ASP A 7 -20.22 -3.86 7.33
CA ASP A 7 -20.42 -4.63 6.09
C ASP A 7 -19.87 -6.06 6.20
N CYS A 8 -18.91 -6.31 7.10
CA CYS A 8 -18.28 -7.62 7.23
C CYS A 8 -17.93 -8.04 8.67
N GLY A 9 -18.30 -7.26 9.69
CA GLY A 9 -18.06 -7.58 11.10
C GLY A 9 -16.61 -7.51 11.55
N LYS A 10 -15.66 -7.11 10.69
CA LYS A 10 -14.23 -7.03 11.05
C LYS A 10 -13.98 -5.98 12.13
N ASN A 11 -13.14 -6.34 13.10
CA ASN A 11 -12.76 -5.49 14.23
C ASN A 11 -11.44 -4.76 13.94
N PHE A 12 -11.39 -3.48 14.31
CA PHE A 12 -10.22 -2.62 14.20
C PHE A 12 -9.91 -1.92 15.53
N VAL A 13 -8.61 -1.77 15.80
CA VAL A 13 -8.10 -1.13 17.01
C VAL A 13 -8.38 0.38 17.02
N CYS A 14 -8.49 1.02 15.85
CA CYS A 14 -8.75 2.45 15.73
C CYS A 14 -9.70 2.80 14.57
N HIS A 15 -10.38 3.94 14.70
CA HIS A 15 -11.34 4.44 13.74
C HIS A 15 -10.73 4.66 12.35
N SER A 16 -9.51 5.20 12.28
CA SER A 16 -8.83 5.47 11.00
C SER A 16 -8.58 4.18 10.20
N TRP A 17 -8.34 3.05 10.87
CA TRP A 17 -8.21 1.76 10.19
C TRP A 17 -9.54 1.22 9.70
N LEU A 18 -10.63 1.41 10.46
CA LEU A 18 -11.98 1.09 10.03
C LEU A 18 -12.36 1.90 8.78
N VAL A 19 -12.21 3.22 8.81
CA VAL A 19 -12.52 4.09 7.65
C VAL A 19 -11.72 3.68 6.42
N ARG A 20 -10.42 3.43 6.60
CA ARG A 20 -9.57 2.92 5.52
C ARG A 20 -10.04 1.57 5.00
N HIS A 21 -10.52 0.69 5.88
CA HIS A 21 -11.07 -0.60 5.47
C HIS A 21 -12.40 -0.46 4.74
N GLN A 22 -13.27 0.49 5.08
CA GLN A 22 -14.55 0.69 4.41
C GLN A 22 -14.40 1.03 2.91
N THR A 23 -13.35 1.77 2.55
CA THR A 23 -13.00 1.98 1.12
C THR A 23 -12.75 0.66 0.36
N SER A 24 -12.59 -0.45 1.09
CA SER A 24 -12.52 -1.80 0.52
C SER A 24 -13.82 -2.39 0.01
N HIS A 25 -14.93 -1.98 0.60
CA HIS A 25 -16.26 -2.40 0.19
C HIS A 25 -16.77 -1.55 -0.97
N THR A 26 -16.53 -0.24 -0.96
CA THR A 26 -16.99 0.67 -2.03
C THR A 26 -16.24 0.49 -3.35
N GLY A 27 -15.05 -0.11 -3.32
CA GLY A 27 -14.22 -0.26 -4.51
C GLY A 27 -13.56 1.05 -4.99
N GLU A 28 -13.81 2.16 -4.30
CA GLU A 28 -13.27 3.48 -4.64
C GLU A 28 -11.73 3.49 -4.69
N ARG A 29 -11.21 4.15 -5.72
CA ARG A 29 -9.77 4.30 -5.96
C ARG A 29 -9.45 5.75 -6.35
N PRO A 30 -9.55 6.71 -5.42
CA PRO A 30 -9.42 8.14 -5.74
C PRO A 30 -8.00 8.55 -6.15
N TYR A 31 -6.99 7.72 -5.87
CA TYR A 31 -5.59 8.06 -6.14
C TYR A 31 -5.16 7.53 -7.51
N LYS A 32 -5.26 8.38 -8.55
CA LYS A 32 -4.79 8.05 -9.91
C LYS A 32 -3.28 8.29 -10.08
N CYS A 33 -2.60 7.42 -10.79
CA CYS A 33 -1.22 7.65 -11.22
C CYS A 33 -1.16 8.69 -12.34
N SER A 34 -0.21 9.62 -12.27
CA SER A 34 0.00 10.60 -13.34
C SER A 34 0.75 10.06 -14.56
N LYS A 35 1.40 8.89 -14.44
CA LYS A 35 2.20 8.27 -15.50
C LYS A 35 1.52 7.09 -16.19
N CYS A 36 0.39 6.61 -15.67
CA CYS A 36 -0.41 5.54 -16.28
C CYS A 36 -1.84 5.54 -15.72
N ASP A 37 -2.76 4.77 -16.30
CA ASP A 37 -4.16 4.75 -15.87
C ASP A 37 -4.46 3.92 -14.60
N LYS A 38 -3.44 3.53 -13.85
CA LYS A 38 -3.64 2.78 -12.61
C LYS A 38 -4.14 3.68 -11.50
N THR A 39 -5.19 3.22 -10.82
CA THR A 39 -5.79 3.89 -9.66
C THR A 39 -5.61 3.07 -8.39
N TYR A 40 -5.56 3.76 -7.25
CA TYR A 40 -5.30 3.17 -5.94
C TYR A 40 -6.31 3.68 -4.92
N ARG A 41 -6.64 2.81 -3.96
CA ARG A 41 -7.49 3.11 -2.81
C ARG A 41 -6.79 3.97 -1.76
N ARG A 42 -5.46 3.97 -1.75
CA ARG A 42 -4.64 4.66 -0.75
C ARG A 42 -3.46 5.38 -1.37
N LYS A 43 -3.12 6.55 -0.81
CA LYS A 43 -1.98 7.37 -1.24
C LYS A 43 -0.65 6.63 -1.14
N ASP A 44 -0.41 5.88 -0.06
CA ASP A 44 0.83 5.13 0.11
C ASP A 44 1.02 4.02 -0.93
N TYR A 45 -0.09 3.44 -1.44
CA TYR A 45 -0.02 2.49 -2.55
C TYR A 45 0.33 3.17 -3.87
N LEU A 46 -0.25 4.34 -4.13
CA LEU A 46 0.13 5.16 -5.29
C LEU A 46 1.61 5.56 -5.24
N LEU A 47 2.10 6.05 -4.10
CA LEU A 47 3.51 6.44 -3.93
C LEU A 47 4.46 5.26 -4.15
N ASN A 48 4.15 4.09 -3.57
CA ASN A 48 4.92 2.87 -3.80
C ASN A 48 4.90 2.44 -5.27
N HIS A 49 3.77 2.59 -5.95
CA HIS A 49 3.68 2.33 -7.37
C HIS A 49 4.52 3.32 -8.20
N GLN A 50 4.49 4.62 -7.86
CA GLN A 50 5.27 5.64 -8.57
C GLN A 50 6.78 5.39 -8.51
N ARG A 51 7.30 4.83 -7.41
CA ARG A 51 8.71 4.40 -7.33
C ARG A 51 9.10 3.36 -8.39
N ARG A 52 8.14 2.58 -8.90
CA ARG A 52 8.39 1.65 -10.00
C ARG A 52 8.60 2.36 -11.33
N HIS A 53 8.03 3.55 -11.50
CA HIS A 53 8.24 4.36 -12.72
C HIS A 53 9.59 5.08 -12.70
N THR A 54 10.12 5.44 -11.53
CA THR A 54 11.46 6.05 -11.43
C THR A 54 12.57 5.00 -11.50
N GLY A 55 12.26 3.75 -11.14
CA GLY A 55 13.26 2.67 -11.10
C GLY A 55 14.24 2.80 -9.93
N GLU A 56 14.03 3.75 -9.02
CA GLU A 56 14.88 3.96 -7.85
C GLU A 56 14.88 2.72 -6.94
N ARG A 57 16.05 2.11 -6.78
CA ARG A 57 16.25 0.94 -5.92
C ARG A 57 16.88 1.37 -4.60
N LEU A 58 16.03 1.86 -3.70
CA LEU A 58 16.43 2.44 -2.40
C LEU A 58 16.81 1.40 -1.35
N PHE A 59 16.36 0.15 -1.50
CA PHE A 59 16.53 -0.88 -0.48
C PHE A 59 17.60 -1.88 -0.91
N GLN A 60 18.73 -1.93 -0.21
CA GLN A 60 19.81 -2.87 -0.51
C GLN A 60 19.79 -4.05 0.48
N CYS A 61 19.98 -5.26 -0.04
CA CYS A 61 20.21 -6.43 0.79
C CYS A 61 21.62 -6.37 1.40
N PRO A 62 21.77 -6.46 2.73
CA PRO A 62 23.08 -6.39 3.37
C PRO A 62 23.96 -7.61 3.08
N LEU A 63 23.38 -8.76 2.70
CA LEU A 63 24.11 -10.01 2.47
C LEU A 63 24.64 -10.14 1.04
N CYS A 64 23.87 -9.70 0.04
CA CYS A 64 24.21 -9.93 -1.38
C CYS A 64 24.22 -8.66 -2.23
N SER A 65 24.05 -7.49 -1.61
CA SER A 65 24.03 -6.16 -2.26
C SER A 65 22.95 -5.96 -3.35
N LYS A 66 22.02 -6.91 -3.54
CA LYS A 66 20.89 -6.73 -4.46
C LYS A 66 20.01 -5.57 -4.01
N ARG A 67 19.63 -4.71 -4.96
CA ARG A 67 18.81 -3.52 -4.70
C ARG A 67 17.37 -3.73 -5.15
N PHE A 68 16.42 -3.24 -4.36
CA PHE A 68 14.99 -3.38 -4.55
C PHE A 68 14.30 -2.01 -4.52
N VAL A 69 13.23 -1.89 -5.32
CA VAL A 69 12.40 -0.67 -5.37
C VAL A 69 11.50 -0.55 -4.12
N LEU A 70 11.08 -1.68 -3.55
CA LEU A 70 10.15 -1.73 -2.41
C LEU A 70 10.77 -2.51 -1.25
N LYS A 71 10.59 -2.01 -0.02
CA LYS A 71 11.02 -2.69 1.21
C LYS A 71 10.46 -4.11 1.33
N ARG A 72 9.18 -4.29 0.98
CA ARG A 72 8.54 -5.62 0.98
C ARG A 72 9.21 -6.63 0.03
N SER A 73 9.84 -6.15 -1.05
CA SER A 73 10.55 -7.01 -1.99
C SER A 73 11.91 -7.43 -1.42
N LEU A 74 12.58 -6.54 -0.69
CA LEU A 74 13.77 -6.89 0.08
C LEU A 74 13.44 -7.92 1.17
N LEU A 75 12.40 -7.67 1.98
CA LEU A 75 12.00 -8.59 3.07
C LEU A 75 11.61 -10.00 2.58
N LYS A 76 11.13 -10.13 1.34
CA LYS A 76 10.84 -11.43 0.73
C LYS A 76 12.08 -12.13 0.15
N HIS A 77 13.12 -11.37 -0.10
CA HIS A 77 14.37 -11.87 -0.66
C HIS A 77 15.33 -12.35 0.43
N GLN A 78 15.33 -11.66 1.57
CA GLN A 78 16.02 -12.07 2.79
C GLN A 78 15.39 -13.35 3.35
#